data_AF-A0A967DBL4-F1
#
_entry.id   AF-A0A967DBL4-F1
#
_cell.length_a   1.000
_cell.length_b   1.000
_cell.length_c   1.000
_cell.angle_alpha   90.00
_cell.angle_beta   90.00
_cell.angle_gamma   90.00
#
_symmetry.space_group_name_H-M   'P 1'
#
loop_
_entity.id
_entity.type
_entity.pdbx_description
1 polymer ?
#
loop_
_entity_poly.entity_id
_entity_poly.type
_entity_poly.pdbx_seq_one_letter_code
_entity_poly.pdbx_strand_id
1 'polypeptide(L)'
;MTRAWILGLVFCLTACSHLSTSSTDLIRDGKGLENFHQVGDANWRVENNLIVADRGKAGFLLTKESYKDVYIRAEFWAETDTNSGIFIRVTNPTTIAAASSYEVNIWDIRPEPKFGTGAIVDVAPVKTP
;
A
#
# COMPACT_ATOMS: atom_id res chain seq x y z
N MET A 1 -26.00 -54.02 39.21
CA MET A 1 -26.35 -53.25 38.00
C MET A 1 -26.57 -51.81 38.39
N THR A 2 -25.58 -50.94 38.21
CA THR A 2 -25.72 -49.48 38.40
C THR A 2 -24.74 -48.79 37.46
N ARG A 3 -25.28 -48.03 36.51
CA ARG A 3 -24.56 -47.25 35.49
C ARG A 3 -24.29 -45.85 36.05
N ALA A 4 -23.07 -45.35 35.90
CA ALA A 4 -22.64 -44.00 36.29
C ALA A 4 -21.13 -43.89 36.00
N TRP A 5 -20.53 -42.96 35.24
CA TRP A 5 -20.92 -41.76 34.51
C TRP A 5 -19.91 -41.59 33.37
N ILE A 6 -20.36 -41.23 32.16
CA ILE A 6 -19.47 -40.76 31.09
C ILE A 6 -19.23 -39.27 31.36
N LEU A 7 -18.04 -38.90 31.87
CA LEU A 7 -17.58 -37.52 31.81
C LEU A 7 -17.14 -37.23 30.37
N GLY A 8 -18.03 -36.63 29.59
CA GLY A 8 -17.69 -36.05 28.29
C GLY A 8 -16.92 -34.76 28.49
N LEU A 9 -15.61 -34.80 28.28
CA LEU A 9 -14.77 -33.61 28.20
C LEU A 9 -14.98 -32.96 26.82
N VAL A 10 -16.00 -32.13 26.68
CA VAL A 10 -16.18 -31.28 25.49
C VAL A 10 -15.20 -30.12 25.61
N PHE A 11 -13.99 -30.30 25.05
CA PHE A 11 -13.05 -29.22 24.82
C PHE A 11 -13.60 -28.35 23.68
N CYS A 12 -14.43 -27.38 24.06
CA CYS A 12 -15.07 -26.47 23.13
C CYS A 12 -14.03 -25.50 22.56
N LEU A 13 -13.69 -25.73 21.29
CA LEU A 13 -13.18 -24.81 20.28
C LEU A 13 -13.38 -23.31 20.65
N THR A 14 -12.35 -22.67 21.18
CA THR A 14 -12.30 -21.20 21.37
C THR A 14 -10.97 -20.63 20.84
N ALA A 15 -10.49 -21.14 19.70
CA ALA A 15 -9.23 -20.70 19.09
C ALA A 15 -9.38 -19.66 17.97
N CYS A 16 -10.60 -19.19 17.65
CA CYS A 16 -10.82 -18.32 16.48
C CYS A 16 -11.13 -16.84 16.78
N SER A 17 -10.91 -16.34 18.00
CA SER A 17 -11.31 -14.97 18.37
C SER A 17 -10.25 -13.87 18.22
N HIS A 18 -9.10 -14.12 17.56
CA HIS A 18 -8.00 -13.14 17.55
C HIS A 18 -7.39 -12.83 16.17
N LEU A 19 -8.20 -12.70 15.11
CA LEU A 19 -7.79 -11.82 14.00
C LEU A 19 -8.19 -10.38 14.34
N SER A 20 -7.39 -9.73 15.18
CA SER A 20 -7.43 -8.27 15.28
C SER A 20 -6.80 -7.71 14.01
N THR A 21 -7.61 -7.24 13.07
CA THR A 21 -7.09 -6.43 11.95
C THR A 21 -6.70 -5.06 12.49
N SER A 22 -5.45 -4.94 12.95
CA SER A 22 -4.87 -3.64 13.31
C SER A 22 -4.63 -2.84 12.02
N SER A 23 -5.31 -1.71 11.88
CA SER A 23 -5.01 -0.73 10.83
C SER A 23 -3.96 0.25 11.35
N THR A 24 -3.01 0.64 10.49
CA THR A 24 -2.00 1.66 10.80
C THR A 24 -2.13 2.78 9.78
N ASP A 25 -2.36 4.01 10.26
CA ASP A 25 -2.38 5.20 9.42
C ASP A 25 -0.93 5.64 9.15
N LEU A 26 -0.45 5.42 7.92
CA LEU A 26 0.88 5.89 7.52
C LEU A 26 0.90 7.39 7.23
N ILE A 27 -0.19 7.91 6.66
CA ILE A 27 -0.41 9.33 6.39
C ILE A 27 -1.84 9.65 6.81
N ARG A 28 -2.01 10.71 7.61
CA ARG A 28 -3.32 11.20 8.03
C ARG A 28 -3.23 12.63 8.54
N ASP A 29 -4.20 13.46 8.15
CA ASP A 29 -4.37 14.83 8.66
C ASP A 29 -3.05 15.65 8.62
N GLY A 30 -2.31 15.57 7.52
CA GLY A 30 -1.03 16.27 7.31
C GLY A 30 0.17 15.69 8.06
N LYS A 31 0.04 14.53 8.68
CA LYS A 31 1.12 13.86 9.43
C LYS A 31 1.56 12.59 8.72
N GLY A 32 2.74 12.10 9.07
CA GLY A 32 3.23 10.80 8.63
C GLY A 32 4.44 10.83 7.71
N LEU A 33 4.96 11.99 7.30
CA LEU A 33 6.22 12.05 6.54
C LEU A 33 7.39 11.38 7.28
N GLU A 34 7.37 11.44 8.61
CA GLU A 34 8.31 10.78 9.49
C GLU A 34 8.26 9.24 9.42
N ASN A 35 7.21 8.66 8.86
CA ASN A 35 7.10 7.21 8.66
C ASN A 35 7.87 6.72 7.42
N PHE A 36 8.44 7.64 6.64
CA PHE A 36 9.08 7.34 5.36
C PHE A 36 10.54 7.81 5.30
N HIS A 37 11.32 7.11 4.50
CA HIS A 37 12.52 7.63 3.88
C HIS A 37 12.13 8.35 2.59
N GLN A 38 12.52 9.62 2.47
CA GLN A 38 12.38 10.35 1.22
C GLN A 38 13.55 9.97 0.31
N VAL A 39 13.24 9.45 -0.87
CA VAL A 39 14.23 9.00 -1.86
C VAL A 39 14.04 9.81 -3.13
N GLY A 40 15.13 10.34 -3.71
CA GLY A 40 15.07 11.17 -4.91
C GLY A 40 15.03 12.68 -4.60
N ASP A 41 14.53 13.47 -5.55
CA ASP A 41 14.56 14.94 -5.53
C ASP A 41 13.17 15.60 -5.48
N ALA A 42 12.10 14.81 -5.35
CA ALA A 42 10.75 15.33 -5.16
C ALA A 42 10.63 16.13 -3.85
N ASN A 43 9.93 17.26 -3.90
CA ASN A 43 9.82 18.20 -2.78
C ASN A 43 8.67 17.88 -1.80
N TRP A 44 8.62 16.64 -1.30
CA TRP A 44 7.61 16.20 -0.35
C TRP A 44 7.49 17.13 0.86
N ARG A 45 6.29 17.65 1.09
CA ARG A 45 5.98 18.56 2.19
C ARG A 45 4.57 18.35 2.72
N VAL A 46 4.33 18.85 3.93
CA VAL A 46 2.97 19.00 4.47
C VAL A 46 2.39 20.31 3.96
N GLU A 47 1.20 20.27 3.39
CA GLU A 47 0.45 21.45 2.99
C GLU A 47 -1.05 21.17 3.10
N ASN A 48 -1.83 22.05 3.75
CA ASN A 48 -3.29 21.92 3.86
C ASN A 48 -3.78 20.53 4.34
N ASN A 49 -3.11 19.96 5.34
CA ASN A 49 -3.36 18.61 5.87
C ASN A 49 -3.14 17.46 4.87
N LEU A 50 -2.39 17.70 3.80
CA LEU A 50 -1.99 16.73 2.79
C LEU A 50 -0.47 16.60 2.74
N ILE A 51 0.00 15.47 2.21
CA ILE A 51 1.39 15.30 1.80
C ILE A 51 1.46 15.54 0.29
N VAL A 52 2.23 16.54 -0.11
CA VAL A 52 2.22 17.09 -1.48
C VAL A 52 3.64 17.11 -2.05
N ALA A 53 3.76 16.80 -3.33
CA ALA A 53 4.94 17.05 -4.15
C ALA A 53 4.50 17.60 -5.51
N ASP A 54 5.16 18.66 -5.97
CA ASP A 54 4.83 19.40 -7.20
C ASP A 54 6.09 19.84 -7.97
N ARG A 55 7.28 19.52 -7.45
CA ARG A 55 8.60 19.81 -8.03
C ARG A 55 9.55 18.64 -7.78
N GLY A 56 10.63 18.60 -8.56
CA GLY A 56 11.58 17.48 -8.60
C GLY A 56 11.36 16.63 -9.84
N LYS A 57 12.37 15.86 -10.23
CA LYS A 57 12.33 14.99 -11.41
C LYS A 57 11.75 13.61 -11.09
N ALA A 58 12.08 13.06 -9.91
CA ALA A 58 11.57 11.79 -9.42
C ALA A 58 11.78 11.68 -7.90
N GLY A 59 10.77 11.22 -7.17
CA GLY A 59 10.96 10.89 -5.77
C GLY A 59 9.86 10.03 -5.17
N PHE A 60 10.20 9.39 -4.05
CA PHE A 60 9.40 8.36 -3.40
C PHE A 60 9.33 8.61 -1.91
N LEU A 61 8.21 8.21 -1.32
CA LEU A 61 8.07 7.99 0.12
C LEU A 61 8.17 6.47 0.37
N LEU A 62 9.36 6.01 0.73
CA LEU A 62 9.61 4.60 1.05
C LEU A 62 9.33 4.36 2.54
N THR A 63 8.42 3.44 2.90
CA THR A 63 8.13 3.15 4.30
C THR A 63 9.39 2.70 5.04
N LYS A 64 9.58 3.16 6.28
CA LYS A 64 10.69 2.70 7.14
C LYS A 64 10.54 1.23 7.52
N GLU A 65 9.31 0.81 7.73
CA GLU A 65 8.96 -0.57 8.06
C GLU A 65 8.64 -1.37 6.79
N SER A 66 8.90 -2.68 6.86
CA SER A 66 8.53 -3.65 5.83
C SER A 66 7.25 -4.38 6.21
N TYR A 67 6.40 -4.61 5.21
CA TYR A 67 5.12 -5.29 5.39
C TYR A 67 5.02 -6.50 4.45
N LYS A 68 4.32 -7.56 4.89
CA LYS A 68 4.17 -8.80 4.12
C LYS A 68 2.80 -8.92 3.45
N ASP A 69 1.77 -9.23 4.25
CA ASP A 69 0.40 -9.44 3.81
C ASP A 69 -0.43 -8.27 4.34
N VAL A 70 -0.84 -7.37 3.44
CA VAL A 70 -1.42 -6.08 3.80
C VAL A 70 -2.65 -5.76 2.95
N TYR A 71 -3.53 -4.96 3.55
CA TYR A 71 -4.55 -4.20 2.84
C TYR A 71 -4.12 -2.74 2.84
N ILE A 72 -3.97 -2.16 1.65
CA ILE A 72 -3.58 -0.76 1.48
C ILE A 72 -4.82 0.03 1.04
N ARG A 73 -5.10 1.12 1.74
CA ARG A 73 -6.05 2.15 1.34
C ARG A 73 -5.27 3.45 1.16
N ALA A 74 -5.33 4.01 -0.04
CA ALA A 74 -4.71 5.29 -0.36
C ALA A 74 -5.74 6.19 -1.05
N GLU A 75 -5.72 7.46 -0.69
CA GLU A 75 -6.45 8.52 -1.37
C GLU A 75 -5.40 9.48 -1.95
N PHE A 76 -5.59 9.90 -3.19
CA PHE A 76 -4.69 10.82 -3.87
C PHE A 76 -5.49 11.82 -4.70
N TRP A 77 -4.88 12.98 -4.93
CA TRP A 77 -5.33 13.96 -5.89
C TRP A 77 -4.19 14.19 -6.87
N ALA A 78 -4.43 13.94 -8.15
CA ALA A 78 -3.42 14.01 -9.20
C ALA A 78 -3.81 15.07 -10.23
N GLU A 79 -2.84 15.89 -10.63
CA GLU A 79 -2.99 16.74 -11.82
C GLU A 79 -3.06 15.88 -13.08
N THR A 80 -3.61 16.42 -14.16
CA THR A 80 -3.91 15.66 -15.40
C THR A 80 -2.67 14.96 -15.98
N ASP A 81 -1.50 15.60 -15.88
CA ASP A 81 -0.23 15.10 -16.41
C ASP A 81 0.61 14.31 -15.39
N THR A 82 0.04 14.01 -14.22
CA THR A 82 0.73 13.22 -13.19
C THR A 82 1.03 11.81 -13.68
N ASN A 83 2.27 11.40 -13.50
CA ASN A 83 2.71 10.01 -13.54
C ASN A 83 3.30 9.67 -12.17
N SER A 84 2.62 8.79 -11.43
CA SER A 84 2.99 8.37 -10.08
C SER A 84 2.56 6.92 -9.85
N GLY A 85 2.73 6.40 -8.64
CA GLY A 85 2.29 5.04 -8.35
C GLY A 85 2.45 4.65 -6.88
N ILE A 86 1.77 3.55 -6.52
CA ILE A 86 1.95 2.87 -5.25
C ILE A 86 2.81 1.62 -5.50
N PHE A 87 4.00 1.61 -4.92
CA PHE A 87 4.99 0.56 -5.12
C PHE A 87 4.92 -0.45 -3.96
N ILE A 88 4.69 -1.72 -4.27
CA ILE A 88 4.49 -2.79 -3.29
C ILE A 88 5.58 -3.84 -3.47
N ARG A 89 6.05 -4.46 -2.36
CA ARG A 89 7.13 -5.48 -2.37
C ARG A 89 8.41 -4.98 -3.08
N VAL A 90 8.81 -3.74 -2.79
CA VAL A 90 10.08 -3.18 -3.26
C VAL A 90 11.24 -4.06 -2.78
N THR A 91 11.96 -4.66 -3.71
CA THR A 91 13.09 -5.57 -3.43
C THR A 91 14.43 -4.86 -3.35
N ASN A 92 14.55 -3.69 -3.98
CA ASN A 92 15.73 -2.83 -3.90
C ASN A 92 15.32 -1.41 -3.47
N PRO A 93 15.55 -1.01 -2.22
CA PRO A 93 15.12 0.29 -1.70
C PRO A 93 15.92 1.48 -2.27
N THR A 94 17.04 1.23 -2.95
CA THR A 94 17.87 2.26 -3.61
C THR A 94 17.55 2.43 -5.09
N THR A 95 16.77 1.52 -5.67
CA THR A 95 16.37 1.55 -7.08
C THR A 95 14.92 1.10 -7.21
N ILE A 96 14.01 2.02 -6.89
CA ILE A 96 12.56 1.79 -6.89
C ILE A 96 12.04 1.95 -8.32
N ALA A 97 11.51 0.86 -8.89
CA ALA A 97 10.94 0.83 -10.24
C ALA A 97 9.95 -0.34 -10.37
N ALA A 98 9.14 -0.35 -11.43
CA ALA A 98 8.27 -1.49 -11.78
C ALA A 98 9.04 -2.82 -11.84
N ALA A 99 10.27 -2.82 -12.35
CA ALA A 99 11.10 -4.03 -12.45
C ALA A 99 11.57 -4.59 -11.09
N SER A 100 11.54 -3.78 -10.02
CA SER A 100 11.98 -4.17 -8.67
C SER A 100 10.84 -4.21 -7.65
N SER A 101 9.58 -4.12 -8.10
CA SER A 101 8.38 -4.04 -7.26
C SER A 101 7.12 -4.47 -8.03
N TYR A 102 5.95 -4.32 -7.40
CA TYR A 102 4.67 -4.24 -8.10
C TYR A 102 4.19 -2.79 -8.03
N GLU A 103 4.14 -2.12 -9.18
CA GLU A 103 3.70 -0.72 -9.28
C GLU A 103 2.21 -0.67 -9.66
N VAL A 104 1.38 -0.20 -8.73
CA VAL A 104 0.00 0.18 -9.03
C VAL A 104 0.02 1.61 -9.58
N ASN A 105 -0.24 1.75 -10.87
CA ASN A 105 0.01 3.00 -11.58
C ASN A 105 -1.04 4.09 -11.27
N ILE A 106 -0.60 5.35 -11.30
CA ILE A 106 -1.41 6.57 -11.28
C ILE A 106 -0.97 7.43 -12.46
N TRP A 107 -1.63 7.26 -13.61
CA TRP A 107 -1.33 7.99 -14.83
C TRP A 107 -2.51 7.92 -15.82
N ASP A 108 -3.36 8.94 -15.82
CA ASP A 108 -4.59 8.94 -16.61
C ASP A 108 -4.33 9.13 -18.10
N ILE A 109 -3.36 9.98 -18.45
CA ILE A 109 -3.00 10.26 -19.86
C ILE A 109 -1.87 9.36 -20.38
N ARG A 110 -1.69 8.17 -19.81
CA ARG A 110 -0.60 7.26 -20.21
C ARG A 110 -0.69 6.91 -21.70
N PRO A 111 0.40 7.08 -22.49
CA PRO A 111 0.37 6.78 -23.93
C PRO A 111 0.05 5.34 -24.28
N GLU A 112 0.36 4.39 -23.38
CA GLU A 112 -0.03 2.99 -23.48
C GLU A 112 -1.16 2.72 -22.45
N PRO A 113 -2.44 2.74 -22.85
CA PRO A 113 -3.56 2.78 -21.90
C PRO A 113 -3.74 1.51 -21.08
N LYS A 114 -3.29 0.34 -21.57
CA LYS A 114 -3.45 -0.94 -20.86
C LYS A 114 -2.75 -0.97 -19.49
N PHE A 115 -1.73 -0.15 -19.25
CA PHE A 115 -1.17 0.04 -17.91
C PHE A 115 -1.36 1.45 -17.36
N GLY A 116 -2.48 2.11 -17.68
CA GLY A 116 -2.89 3.37 -17.05
C GLY A 116 -3.30 3.19 -15.58
N THR A 117 -3.93 4.21 -15.00
CA THR A 117 -4.35 4.25 -13.59
C THR A 117 -5.06 2.97 -13.13
N GLY A 118 -4.53 2.35 -12.07
CA GLY A 118 -5.08 1.13 -11.47
C GLY A 118 -4.52 -0.18 -12.03
N ALA A 119 -3.70 -0.16 -13.08
CA ALA A 119 -2.98 -1.34 -13.54
C ALA A 119 -1.82 -1.69 -12.60
N ILE A 120 -1.39 -2.95 -12.64
CA ILE A 120 -0.06 -3.34 -12.16
C ILE A 120 0.87 -3.33 -13.37
N VAL A 121 1.77 -2.35 -13.44
CA VAL A 121 2.65 -2.15 -14.61
C VAL A 121 3.41 -3.44 -14.93
N ASP A 122 3.41 -3.82 -16.21
CA ASP A 122 4.03 -5.04 -16.76
C ASP A 122 3.51 -6.39 -16.22
N VAL A 123 2.51 -6.39 -15.34
CA VAL A 123 1.99 -7.61 -14.68
C VAL A 123 0.49 -7.82 -14.94
N ALA A 124 -0.34 -6.81 -14.70
CA ALA A 124 -1.79 -6.91 -14.81
C ALA A 124 -2.37 -5.63 -15.43
N PRO A 125 -2.88 -5.68 -16.68
CA PRO A 125 -3.44 -4.50 -17.32
C PRO A 125 -4.78 -4.11 -16.70
N VAL A 126 -5.15 -2.83 -16.81
CA VAL A 126 -6.54 -2.43 -16.58
C VAL A 126 -7.44 -3.00 -17.68
N LYS A 127 -8.70 -3.24 -17.33
CA LYS A 127 -9.73 -3.49 -18.33
C LYS A 127 -10.02 -2.16 -19.02
N THR A 128 -9.49 -1.99 -20.22
CA THR A 128 -9.89 -0.89 -21.09
C THR A 128 -11.36 -1.08 -21.49
N PRO A 129 -12.19 -0.02 -21.50
CA PRO A 129 -13.56 -0.07 -22.00
C PRO A 129 -13.68 -0.70 -23.38
#